data_AF-A0A536F6M4-F1
#
_entry.id   AF-A0A536F6M4-F1
#
_cell.length_a   1.000
_cell.length_b   1.000
_cell.length_c   1.000
_cell.angle_alpha   90.00
_cell.angle_beta   90.00
_cell.angle_gamma   90.00
#
_symmetry.space_group_name_H-M   'P 1'
#
loop_
_entity.id
_entity.type
_entity.pdbx_description
1 polymer ?
#
loop_
_entity_poly.entity_id
_entity_poly.type
_entity_poly.pdbx_seq_one_letter_code
_entity_poly.pdbx_strand_id
1 'polypeptide(L)'
;VVITVLGTGVATLVLVIGALSWMPVARVVYGETLRWKTAEFVVAAESLGVGGPRILARHILPQAIPSLVVSATLGVAFAILTESALSYLGLGVQPPLPSWGNMLQRAQQYVFTAPALAIYPGLAITIVVLAFNFLGDGLRDALDPRRRR
;
A
#
# COMPACT_ATOMS: atom_id res chain seq x y z
N VAL A 1 -20.79 -2.05 5.76
CA VAL A 1 -21.31 -0.89 6.52
C VAL A 1 -20.87 0.45 5.92
N VAL A 2 -19.57 0.69 5.69
CA VAL A 2 -19.13 1.97 5.06
C VAL A 2 -19.48 2.04 3.57
N ILE A 3 -19.23 0.96 2.81
CA ILE A 3 -19.50 0.88 1.36
C ILE A 3 -21.01 0.91 1.06
N THR A 4 -21.83 0.41 1.99
CA THR A 4 -23.30 0.46 1.91
C THR A 4 -23.86 1.87 2.14
N VAL A 5 -23.07 2.79 2.71
CA VAL A 5 -23.48 4.19 2.99
C VAL A 5 -22.93 5.17 1.94
N LEU A 6 -21.74 4.89 1.37
CA LEU A 6 -21.04 5.80 0.44
C LEU A 6 -21.24 5.47 -1.07
N GLY A 7 -22.00 4.42 -1.39
CA GLY A 7 -22.28 4.02 -2.77
C GLY A 7 -21.20 3.11 -3.39
N THR A 8 -21.59 2.35 -4.42
CA THR A 8 -20.79 1.29 -5.07
C THR A 8 -19.94 1.81 -6.24
N GLY A 9 -19.09 2.81 -5.99
CA GLY A 9 -18.20 3.40 -6.99
C GLY A 9 -16.71 3.09 -6.78
N VAL A 10 -15.91 3.14 -7.85
CA VAL A 10 -14.44 3.03 -7.79
C VAL A 10 -13.85 4.05 -6.81
N ALA A 11 -14.35 5.29 -6.83
CA ALA A 11 -13.91 6.35 -5.93
C ALA A 11 -14.13 5.98 -4.44
N THR A 12 -15.28 5.38 -4.11
CA THR A 12 -15.58 4.92 -2.75
C THR A 12 -14.61 3.83 -2.31
N LEU A 13 -14.31 2.87 -3.18
CA LEU A 13 -13.32 1.82 -2.89
C LEU A 13 -11.93 2.40 -2.64
N VAL A 14 -11.48 3.32 -3.50
CA VAL A 14 -10.19 3.99 -3.34
C VAL A 14 -10.13 4.75 -2.02
N LEU A 15 -11.19 5.49 -1.68
CA LEU A 15 -11.27 6.23 -0.41
C LEU A 15 -11.26 5.30 0.81
N VAL A 16 -12.05 4.21 0.78
CA VAL A 16 -12.12 3.25 1.89
C VAL A 16 -10.79 2.53 2.06
N ILE A 17 -10.19 2.03 0.97
CA ILE A 17 -8.90 1.34 1.03
C ILE A 17 -7.81 2.30 1.51
N GLY A 18 -7.77 3.53 0.97
CA GLY A 18 -6.81 4.55 1.39
C GLY A 18 -6.96 4.94 2.87
N ALA A 19 -8.20 5.09 3.34
CA ALA A 19 -8.52 5.40 4.74
C ALA A 19 -8.29 4.21 5.70
N LEU A 20 -8.08 3.00 5.19
CA LEU A 20 -7.68 1.84 5.99
C LEU A 20 -6.17 1.58 5.91
N SER A 21 -5.51 2.00 4.82
CA SER A 21 -4.08 1.77 4.59
C SER A 21 -3.15 2.76 5.30
N TRP A 22 -3.66 3.78 5.99
CA TRP A 22 -2.82 4.79 6.64
C TRP A 22 -2.11 4.27 7.90
N MET A 23 -2.70 3.33 8.65
CA MET A 23 -2.15 2.91 9.95
C MET A 23 -0.75 2.29 9.86
N PRO A 24 -0.45 1.35 8.92
CA PRO A 24 0.89 0.79 8.78
C PRO A 24 1.91 1.86 8.39
N VAL A 25 1.56 2.76 7.47
CA VAL A 25 2.43 3.85 7.01
C VAL A 25 2.72 4.81 8.17
N ALA A 26 1.70 5.22 8.93
CA ALA A 26 1.87 6.10 10.09
C ALA A 26 2.81 5.49 11.14
N ARG A 27 2.71 4.17 11.38
CA ARG A 27 3.61 3.46 12.29
C ARG A 27 5.07 3.51 11.82
N VAL A 28 5.31 3.31 10.52
CA VAL A 28 6.67 3.40 9.93
C VAL A 28 7.23 4.81 10.06
N VAL A 29 6.45 5.82 9.71
CA VAL A 29 6.85 7.23 9.82
C VAL A 29 7.18 7.62 11.26
N TYR A 30 6.37 7.16 12.22
CA TYR A 30 6.63 7.40 13.63
C TYR A 30 7.96 6.76 14.08
N GLY A 31 8.22 5.52 13.65
CA GLY A 31 9.47 4.83 13.94
C GLY A 31 10.70 5.55 13.36
N GLU A 32 10.63 5.99 12.11
CA GLU A 32 11.70 6.78 11.47
C GLU A 32 11.90 8.12 12.18
N THR A 33 10.80 8.81 12.52
CA THR A 33 10.86 10.10 13.23
C THR A 33 11.56 9.95 14.58
N LEU A 34 11.21 8.92 15.37
CA LEU A 34 11.84 8.67 16.66
C LEU A 34 13.34 8.34 16.50
N ARG A 35 13.71 7.58 15.46
CA ARG A 35 15.11 7.23 15.15
C ARG A 35 15.94 8.46 14.81
N TRP A 36 15.42 9.35 13.96
CA TRP A 36 16.15 10.54 13.53
C TRP A 36 16.14 11.67 14.55
N LYS A 37 15.11 11.75 15.41
CA LYS A 37 15.04 12.74 16.48
C LYS A 37 16.24 12.67 17.43
N THR A 38 16.76 11.48 17.71
CA THR A 38 17.93 11.29 18.59
C THR A 38 19.28 11.35 17.86
N ALA A 39 19.30 11.69 16.56
CA ALA A 39 20.53 11.72 15.78
C ALA A 39 21.34 12.99 16.07
N GLU A 40 22.67 12.87 16.05
CA GLU A 40 23.60 13.96 16.40
C GLU A 40 23.39 15.23 15.55
N PHE A 41 23.06 15.09 14.27
CA PHE A 41 22.80 16.25 13.39
C PHE A 41 21.49 16.97 13.77
N VAL A 42 20.50 16.28 14.34
CA VAL A 42 19.27 16.91 14.85
C VAL A 42 19.58 17.66 16.13
N VAL A 43 20.31 17.03 17.06
CA VAL A 43 20.72 17.67 18.32
C VAL A 43 21.60 18.90 18.06
N ALA A 44 22.49 18.83 17.07
CA ALA A 44 23.30 19.98 16.64
C ALA A 44 22.45 21.07 15.96
N ALA A 45 21.44 20.73 15.18
CA ALA A 45 20.52 21.72 14.61
C ALA A 45 19.67 22.40 15.68
N GLU A 46 19.21 21.66 16.70
CA GLU A 46 18.50 22.20 17.85
C GLU A 46 19.40 23.14 18.68
N SER A 47 20.67 22.79 18.91
CA SER A 47 21.61 23.64 19.64
C SER A 47 21.97 24.94 18.88
N LEU A 48 21.83 24.93 17.55
CA LEU A 48 21.93 26.11 16.69
C LEU A 48 20.63 26.95 16.64
N GLY A 49 19.60 26.58 17.41
CA GLY A 49 18.34 27.32 17.50
C GLY A 49 17.37 27.08 16.34
N VAL A 50 17.54 25.99 15.57
CA VAL A 50 16.63 25.66 14.47
C VAL A 50 15.29 25.17 15.03
N GLY A 51 14.18 25.79 14.62
CA GLY A 51 12.85 25.41 15.07
C GLY A 51 12.41 24.00 14.61
N GLY A 52 11.68 23.30 15.48
CA GLY A 52 11.19 21.92 15.25
C GLY A 52 10.52 21.65 13.90
N PRO A 53 9.63 22.52 13.38
CA PRO A 53 9.01 22.31 12.06
C PRO A 53 10.03 22.28 10.91
N ARG A 54 11.09 23.09 11.01
CA ARG A 54 12.16 23.16 10.01
C ARG A 54 13.09 21.95 10.09
N ILE A 55 13.34 21.44 11.30
CA ILE A 55 14.06 20.18 11.51
C ILE A 55 13.27 19.01 10.90
N LEU A 56 11.96 18.94 11.19
CA LEU A 56 11.09 17.90 10.66
C LEU A 56 11.08 17.90 9.13
N ALA A 57 10.76 19.04 8.50
CA ALA A 57 10.60 19.12 7.06
C ALA A 57 11.92 18.98 6.26
N ARG A 58 13.03 19.50 6.79
CA ARG A 58 14.31 19.56 6.05
C ARG A 58 15.29 18.44 6.40
N HIS A 59 15.19 17.87 7.60
CA HIS A 59 16.15 16.86 8.06
C HIS A 59 15.49 15.50 8.25
N ILE A 60 14.36 15.40 8.95
CA ILE A 60 13.75 14.10 9.27
C ILE A 60 12.96 13.56 8.07
N LEU A 61 12.09 14.36 7.46
CA LEU A 61 11.21 13.92 6.38
C LEU A 61 11.97 13.37 5.18
N PRO A 62 13.05 14.02 4.66
CA PRO A 62 13.80 13.47 3.53
C PRO A 62 14.45 12.11 3.83
N GLN A 63 14.81 11.87 5.09
CA GLN A 63 15.42 10.60 5.51
C GLN A 63 14.39 9.48 5.67
N ALA A 64 13.12 9.81 5.86
CA ALA A 64 12.03 8.84 5.89
C ALA A 64 11.50 8.48 4.49
N ILE A 65 11.75 9.29 3.45
CA ILE A 65 11.28 9.05 2.07
C ILE A 65 11.58 7.63 1.58
N PRO A 66 12.80 7.07 1.74
CA PRO A 66 13.09 5.70 1.33
C PRO A 66 12.13 4.67 1.96
N SER A 67 11.94 4.75 3.28
CA SER A 67 11.02 3.88 4.03
C SER A 67 9.56 4.08 3.63
N LEU A 68 9.15 5.31 3.31
CA LEU A 68 7.81 5.60 2.78
C LEU A 68 7.59 4.96 1.41
N VAL A 69 8.55 5.08 0.49
CA VAL A 69 8.41 4.55 -0.87
C VAL A 69 8.29 3.01 -0.84
N VAL A 70 9.09 2.34 -0.01
CA VAL A 70 8.98 0.89 0.20
C VAL A 70 7.60 0.53 0.76
N SER A 71 7.16 1.21 1.81
CA SER A 71 5.88 0.97 2.45
C SER A 71 4.69 1.22 1.51
N ALA A 72 4.77 2.26 0.68
CA ALA A 72 3.76 2.56 -0.33
C ALA A 72 3.67 1.46 -1.38
N THR A 73 4.83 0.95 -1.84
CA THR A 73 4.89 -0.13 -2.84
C THR A 73 4.22 -1.41 -2.33
N LEU A 74 4.54 -1.82 -1.09
CA LEU A 74 3.89 -2.96 -0.44
C LEU A 74 2.40 -2.68 -0.17
N GLY A 75 2.05 -1.44 0.15
CA GLY A 75 0.68 -0.98 0.33
C GLY A 75 -0.18 -1.15 -0.94
N VAL A 76 0.39 -0.92 -2.13
CA VAL A 76 -0.31 -1.14 -3.41
C VAL A 76 -0.68 -2.61 -3.59
N ALA A 77 0.24 -3.54 -3.29
CA ALA A 77 -0.05 -4.97 -3.37
C ALA A 77 -1.20 -5.37 -2.44
N PHE A 78 -1.21 -4.85 -1.21
CA PHE A 78 -2.30 -5.07 -0.26
C PHE A 78 -3.63 -4.46 -0.72
N ALA A 79 -3.58 -3.27 -1.33
CA ALA A 79 -4.75 -2.59 -1.88
C ALA A 79 -5.40 -3.40 -3.01
N ILE A 80 -4.60 -3.97 -3.92
CA ILE A 80 -5.10 -4.83 -5.01
C ILE A 80 -5.80 -6.08 -4.46
N LEU A 81 -5.19 -6.76 -3.49
CA LEU A 81 -5.80 -7.93 -2.85
C LEU A 81 -7.12 -7.57 -2.15
N THR A 82 -7.13 -6.43 -1.44
CA THR A 82 -8.32 -5.96 -0.72
C THR A 82 -9.44 -5.59 -1.69
N GLU A 83 -9.13 -4.87 -2.77
CA GLU A 83 -10.10 -4.55 -3.82
C GLU A 83 -10.66 -5.83 -4.46
N SER A 84 -9.78 -6.78 -4.82
CA SER A 84 -10.21 -8.03 -5.43
C SER A 84 -11.09 -8.86 -4.50
N ALA A 85 -10.78 -8.89 -3.20
CA ALA A 85 -11.60 -9.55 -2.19
C ALA A 85 -12.98 -8.87 -2.03
N LEU A 86 -13.03 -7.54 -1.98
CA LEU A 86 -14.29 -6.79 -1.89
C LEU A 86 -15.13 -6.97 -3.15
N SER A 87 -14.52 -6.89 -4.33
CA SER A 87 -15.16 -7.19 -5.63
C SER A 87 -15.69 -8.62 -5.68
N TYR A 88 -14.93 -9.60 -5.18
CA TYR A 88 -15.40 -10.99 -5.09
C TYR A 88 -16.62 -11.16 -4.18
N LEU A 89 -16.71 -10.40 -3.09
CA LEU A 89 -17.86 -10.37 -2.18
C LEU A 89 -19.05 -9.56 -2.75
N GLY A 90 -18.97 -9.03 -3.97
CA GLY A 90 -19.99 -8.19 -4.58
C GLY A 90 -20.07 -6.76 -4.03
N LEU A 91 -19.12 -6.37 -3.18
CA LEU A 91 -19.01 -5.04 -2.58
C LEU A 91 -18.07 -4.11 -3.35
N GLY A 92 -17.48 -4.61 -4.44
CA GLY A 92 -16.50 -3.88 -5.24
C GLY A 92 -17.09 -3.17 -6.45
N VAL A 93 -16.23 -2.98 -7.47
CA VAL A 93 -16.55 -2.22 -8.68
C VAL A 93 -17.74 -2.84 -9.38
N GLN A 94 -18.83 -2.12 -9.61
CA GLN A 94 -19.98 -2.69 -10.32
C GLN A 94 -19.78 -2.65 -11.85
N PRO A 95 -20.38 -3.58 -12.61
CA PRO A 95 -20.46 -3.46 -14.07
C PRO A 95 -20.99 -2.07 -14.47
N PRO A 96 -20.49 -1.43 -15.53
CA PRO A 96 -19.79 -1.98 -16.70
C PRO A 96 -18.27 -2.10 -16.59
N LEU A 97 -17.65 -1.64 -15.50
CA LEU A 97 -16.19 -1.66 -15.36
C LEU A 97 -15.70 -3.09 -15.04
N PRO A 98 -14.69 -3.61 -15.75
CA PRO A 98 -14.15 -4.93 -15.45
C PRO A 98 -13.31 -4.89 -14.16
N SER A 99 -13.56 -5.82 -13.24
CA SER A 99 -12.68 -6.09 -12.09
C SER A 99 -12.37 -7.58 -11.98
N TRP A 100 -11.12 -7.92 -11.63
CA TRP A 100 -10.70 -9.31 -11.50
C TRP A 100 -11.44 -10.04 -10.37
N GLY A 101 -11.79 -9.33 -9.29
CA GLY A 101 -12.60 -9.89 -8.22
C GLY A 101 -14.00 -10.32 -8.67
N ASN A 102 -14.69 -9.51 -9.50
CA ASN A 102 -15.99 -9.90 -10.07
C ASN A 102 -15.87 -11.05 -11.07
N MET A 103 -14.79 -11.08 -11.85
CA MET A 103 -14.54 -12.20 -12.77
C MET A 103 -14.42 -13.50 -11.97
N LEU A 104 -13.71 -13.47 -10.85
CA LEU A 104 -13.58 -14.62 -9.94
C LEU A 104 -14.91 -14.99 -9.27
N GLN A 105 -15.73 -14.00 -8.89
CA GLN A 105 -17.06 -14.24 -8.32
C GLN A 105 -17.96 -14.97 -9.33
N ARG A 106 -18.00 -14.50 -10.58
CA ARG A 106 -18.82 -15.12 -11.64
C ARG A 106 -18.31 -16.51 -12.02
N ALA A 107 -17.00 -16.72 -11.98
CA ALA A 107 -16.40 -18.00 -12.31
C ALA A 107 -16.86 -19.14 -11.38
N GLN A 108 -17.36 -18.85 -10.17
CA GLN A 108 -17.92 -19.85 -9.24
C GLN A 108 -19.01 -20.72 -9.89
N GLN A 109 -19.86 -20.12 -10.73
CA GLN A 109 -20.95 -20.84 -11.41
C GLN A 109 -20.45 -21.77 -12.52
N TYR A 110 -19.22 -21.55 -12.99
CA TYR A 110 -18.62 -22.26 -14.12
C TYR A 110 -17.42 -23.12 -13.71
N VAL A 111 -17.20 -23.35 -12.41
CA VAL A 111 -16.02 -24.11 -11.93
C VAL A 111 -15.96 -25.51 -12.54
N PHE A 112 -17.09 -26.20 -12.66
CA PHE A 112 -17.16 -27.56 -13.21
C PHE A 112 -17.21 -27.60 -14.74
N THR A 113 -17.53 -26.50 -15.41
CA THR A 113 -17.74 -26.46 -16.87
C THR A 113 -16.64 -25.71 -17.62
N ALA A 114 -16.11 -24.64 -17.02
CA ALA A 114 -15.06 -23.79 -17.57
C ALA A 114 -14.15 -23.22 -16.46
N PRO A 115 -13.32 -24.07 -15.80
CA PRO A 115 -12.44 -23.65 -14.70
C PRO A 115 -11.43 -22.58 -15.12
N ALA A 116 -11.11 -22.49 -16.41
CA ALA A 116 -10.24 -21.45 -16.96
C ALA A 116 -10.71 -20.02 -16.61
N LEU A 117 -12.02 -19.80 -16.46
CA LEU A 117 -12.59 -18.49 -16.08
C LEU A 117 -12.15 -18.02 -14.69
N ALA A 118 -11.81 -18.94 -13.78
CA ALA A 118 -11.26 -18.61 -12.47
C ALA A 118 -9.73 -18.48 -12.51
N ILE A 119 -9.06 -19.32 -13.31
CA ILE A 119 -7.60 -19.40 -13.38
C ILE A 119 -6.98 -18.11 -13.93
N TYR A 120 -7.54 -17.54 -15.01
CA TYR A 120 -6.99 -16.31 -15.60
C TYR A 120 -6.98 -15.10 -14.65
N PRO A 121 -8.11 -14.68 -14.04
CA PRO A 121 -8.09 -13.56 -13.10
C PRO A 121 -7.27 -13.88 -11.84
N GLY A 122 -7.27 -15.14 -11.38
CA GLY A 122 -6.44 -15.57 -10.25
C GLY A 122 -4.94 -15.39 -10.53
N LEU A 123 -4.47 -15.90 -11.67
CA LEU A 123 -3.07 -15.73 -12.09
C LEU A 123 -2.70 -14.27 -12.32
N ALA A 124 -3.59 -13.47 -12.92
CA ALA A 124 -3.34 -12.05 -13.12
C ALA A 124 -3.13 -11.31 -11.80
N ILE A 125 -4.00 -11.54 -10.80
CA ILE A 125 -3.84 -10.98 -9.45
C ILE A 125 -2.52 -11.44 -8.84
N THR A 126 -2.23 -12.75 -8.87
CA THR A 126 -1.01 -13.31 -8.29
C THR A 126 0.26 -12.71 -8.90
N ILE A 127 0.34 -12.63 -10.23
CA ILE A 127 1.53 -12.10 -10.92
C ILE A 127 1.74 -10.63 -10.55
N VAL A 128 0.68 -9.81 -10.58
CA VAL A 128 0.79 -8.39 -10.26
C VAL A 128 1.17 -8.17 -8.81
N VAL A 129 0.54 -8.89 -7.88
CA VAL A 129 0.85 -8.80 -6.45
C VAL A 129 2.29 -9.23 -6.18
N LEU A 130 2.76 -10.32 -6.79
CA LEU A 130 4.15 -10.76 -6.66
C LEU A 130 5.12 -9.74 -7.26
N ALA A 131 4.82 -9.18 -8.42
CA ALA A 131 5.65 -8.16 -9.05
C ALA A 131 5.81 -6.91 -8.15
N PHE A 132 4.72 -6.43 -7.55
CA PHE A 132 4.78 -5.30 -6.61
C PHE A 132 5.48 -5.65 -5.30
N ASN A 133 5.31 -6.87 -4.77
CA ASN A 133 6.05 -7.31 -3.58
C ASN A 133 7.56 -7.37 -3.86
N PHE A 134 7.97 -8.02 -4.95
CA PHE A 134 9.39 -8.08 -5.33
C PHE A 134 9.97 -6.70 -5.66
N LEU A 135 9.19 -5.81 -6.27
CA LEU A 135 9.60 -4.43 -6.46
C LEU A 135 9.82 -3.73 -5.11
N GLY A 136 8.91 -3.91 -4.15
CA GLY A 136 9.02 -3.36 -2.80
C GLY A 136 10.25 -3.88 -2.06
N ASP A 137 10.50 -5.19 -2.12
CA ASP A 137 11.67 -5.82 -1.53
C ASP A 137 12.97 -5.38 -2.22
N GLY A 138 12.97 -5.27 -3.55
CA GLY A 138 14.11 -4.76 -4.31
C GLY A 138 14.43 -3.30 -3.98
N LEU A 139 13.41 -2.44 -3.85
CA LEU A 139 13.59 -1.07 -3.39
C LEU A 139 14.11 -1.03 -1.96
N ARG A 140 13.58 -1.89 -1.07
CA ARG A 140 14.03 -1.98 0.31
C ARG A 140 15.49 -2.37 0.38
N ASP A 141 15.91 -3.36 -0.38
CA ASP A 141 17.29 -3.82 -0.46
C ASP A 141 18.23 -2.75 -1.03
N ALA A 142 17.79 -2.00 -2.04
CA ALA A 142 18.56 -0.90 -2.64
C ALA A 142 18.70 0.30 -1.69
N LEU A 143 17.70 0.51 -0.83
CA LEU A 143 17.63 1.64 0.10
C LEU A 143 18.14 1.30 1.51
N ASP A 144 18.38 0.01 1.82
CA ASP A 144 18.94 -0.40 3.12
C ASP A 144 20.42 0.01 3.23
N PRO A 145 20.77 0.96 4.10
CA PRO A 145 22.14 1.45 4.24
C PRO A 145 23.09 0.40 4.85
N ARG A 146 22.56 -0.69 5.44
CA ARG A 146 23.36 -1.68 6.17
C ARG A 146 24.20 -2.59 5.27
N ARG A 147 23.97 -2.60 3.95
CA ARG A 147 24.80 -3.35 2.98
C ARG A 147 26.13 -2.67 2.59
N ARG A 148 26.41 -1.47 3.09
CA ARG A 148 27.63 -0.69 2.80
C ARG A 148 28.70 -0.71 3.91
N ARG A 149 28.64 -1.65 4.85
CA ARG A 149 29.75 -1.90 5.79
C ARG A 149 30.77 -2.87 5.20
#